data_AF-A0A1Q3Q590-F1
#
_entry.id   AF-A0A1Q3Q590-F1
#
_cell.length_a   1.000
_cell.length_b   1.000
_cell.length_c   1.000
_cell.angle_alpha   90.00
_cell.angle_beta   90.00
_cell.angle_gamma   90.00
#
_symmetry.space_group_name_H-M   'P 1'
#
loop_
_entity.id
_entity.type
_entity.pdbx_description
1 polymer ?
#
loop_
_entity_poly.entity_id
_entity_poly.type
_entity_poly.pdbx_seq_one_letter_code
_entity_poly.pdbx_strand_id
1 'polypeptide(L)'
;MSFEAPSEGHLHWNEQEYAEGKASVLKTIIILSVVTVVEVGIALAYDLLVPDNKGKMFIGLFMAVASVVKVWYIMGVFMHLGHETKAFKMTVLMPFLLLIWAIIAFTVEGATWNHYRHLLNVF
;
A
#
# COMPACT_ATOMS: atom_id res chain seq x y z
N MET A 1 51.42 22.59 -2.69
CA MET A 1 50.33 21.63 -2.86
C MET A 1 49.05 22.44 -2.95
N SER A 2 48.65 22.82 -4.16
CA SER A 2 47.36 23.45 -4.42
C SER A 2 46.31 22.34 -4.43
N PHE A 3 45.41 22.36 -3.44
CA PHE A 3 44.22 21.53 -3.48
C PHE A 3 43.33 22.03 -4.62
N GLU A 4 43.33 21.33 -5.75
CA GLU A 4 42.24 21.45 -6.71
C GLU A 4 40.97 21.00 -6.01
N ALA A 5 39.98 21.88 -5.97
CA ALA A 5 38.64 21.51 -5.52
C ALA A 5 38.17 20.31 -6.38
N PRO A 6 37.50 19.32 -5.78
CA PRO A 6 37.04 18.16 -6.53
C PRO A 6 36.25 18.66 -7.74
N SER A 7 36.65 18.19 -8.94
CA SER A 7 35.92 18.40 -10.19
C SER A 7 34.43 18.26 -9.90
N GLU A 8 33.68 19.35 -10.04
CA GLU A 8 32.25 19.35 -9.77
C GLU A 8 31.62 18.32 -10.71
N GLY A 9 31.37 17.13 -10.15
CA GLY A 9 30.80 16.03 -10.87
C GLY A 9 29.53 16.50 -11.55
N HIS A 10 29.40 16.14 -12.83
CA HIS A 10 28.33 16.45 -13.78
C HIS A 10 26.93 16.02 -13.30
N LEU A 11 26.44 16.59 -12.21
CA LEU A 11 25.09 16.45 -11.67
C LEU A 11 24.34 17.78 -11.83
N HIS A 12 24.24 18.25 -13.07
CA HIS A 12 23.36 19.36 -13.39
C HIS A 12 21.94 18.81 -13.54
N TRP A 13 21.29 18.51 -12.42
CA TRP A 13 19.85 18.31 -12.45
C TRP A 13 19.25 19.62 -12.98
N ASN A 14 18.67 19.57 -14.18
CA ASN A 14 17.94 20.72 -14.68
C ASN A 14 16.79 20.97 -13.70
N GLU A 15 16.67 22.20 -13.20
CA GLU A 15 15.64 22.57 -12.22
C GLU A 15 14.22 22.25 -12.73
N GLN A 16 14.06 22.22 -14.05
CA GLN A 16 12.86 21.77 -14.75
C GLN A 16 12.55 20.28 -14.52
N GLU A 17 13.55 19.40 -14.65
CA GLU A 17 13.39 17.94 -14.51
C GLU A 17 13.03 17.57 -13.06
N TYR A 18 13.62 18.29 -12.11
CA TYR A 18 13.28 18.16 -10.69
C TYR A 18 11.84 18.64 -10.38
N ALA A 19 11.41 19.75 -10.99
CA ALA A 19 10.06 20.27 -10.85
C ALA A 19 9.00 19.32 -11.46
N GLU A 20 9.30 18.70 -12.60
CA GLU A 20 8.43 17.72 -13.26
C GLU A 20 8.25 16.46 -12.40
N GLY A 21 9.34 15.91 -11.86
CA GLY A 21 9.30 14.78 -10.94
C GLY A 21 8.41 15.07 -9.73
N LYS A 22 8.60 16.22 -9.08
CA LYS A 22 7.77 16.66 -7.95
C LYS A 22 6.30 16.80 -8.32
N ALA A 23 5.99 17.40 -9.47
CA ALA A 23 4.63 17.60 -9.91
C ALA A 23 3.91 16.27 -10.15
N SER A 24 4.59 15.27 -10.71
CA SER A 24 4.01 13.94 -10.94
C SER A 24 3.64 13.22 -9.63
N VAL A 25 4.54 13.27 -8.64
CA VAL A 25 4.35 12.69 -7.31
C VAL A 25 3.19 13.40 -6.60
N LEU A 26 3.17 14.74 -6.64
CA LEU A 26 2.13 15.54 -6.00
C LEU A 26 0.74 15.26 -6.59
N LYS A 27 0.63 15.17 -7.92
CA LYS A 27 -0.63 14.79 -8.60
C LYS A 27 -1.15 13.44 -8.10
N THR A 28 -0.25 12.47 -7.99
CA THR A 28 -0.58 11.11 -7.54
C THR A 28 -1.07 11.11 -6.09
N ILE A 29 -0.39 11.83 -5.20
CA ILE A 29 -0.80 11.98 -3.79
C ILE A 29 -2.19 12.61 -3.69
N ILE A 30 -2.44 13.68 -4.45
CA ILE A 30 -3.74 14.35 -4.46
C ILE A 30 -4.85 13.39 -4.91
N ILE A 31 -4.62 12.63 -5.99
CA ILE A 31 -5.61 11.67 -6.50
C ILE A 31 -5.94 10.60 -5.46
N LEU A 32 -4.91 10.02 -4.82
CA LEU A 32 -5.08 9.01 -3.79
C LEU A 32 -5.78 9.56 -2.54
N SER A 33 -5.45 10.80 -2.16
CA SER A 33 -6.08 11.48 -1.03
C SER A 33 -7.56 11.70 -1.29
N VAL A 34 -7.92 12.24 -2.45
CA VAL A 34 -9.32 12.47 -2.83
C VAL A 34 -10.10 11.16 -2.86
N VAL A 35 -9.57 10.13 -3.52
CA VAL A 35 -10.21 8.79 -3.55
C VAL A 35 -10.43 8.25 -2.14
N THR A 36 -9.43 8.36 -1.27
CA THR A 36 -9.53 7.86 0.11
C THR A 36 -10.57 8.62 0.93
N VAL A 37 -10.63 9.94 0.80
CA VAL A 37 -11.63 10.77 1.48
C VAL A 37 -13.04 10.41 1.01
N VAL A 38 -13.24 10.23 -0.30
CA VAL A 38 -14.53 9.82 -0.87
C VAL A 38 -14.93 8.44 -0.37
N GLU A 39 -14.01 7.48 -0.37
CA GLU A 39 -14.25 6.10 0.06
C GLU A 39 -14.69 6.04 1.53
N VAL A 40 -13.97 6.73 2.43
CA VAL A 40 -14.33 6.84 3.85
C VAL A 40 -15.65 7.59 4.03
N GLY A 41 -15.86 8.67 3.26
CA GLY A 41 -17.13 9.42 3.28
C GLY A 41 -18.33 8.55 2.93
N ILE A 42 -18.21 7.67 1.94
CA ILE A 42 -19.25 6.70 1.56
C ILE A 42 -19.52 5.72 2.69
N ALA A 43 -18.48 5.18 3.35
CA ALA A 43 -18.70 4.27 4.46
C ALA A 43 -19.33 4.94 5.69
N LEU A 44 -18.93 6.16 6.02
CA LEU A 44 -19.55 6.92 7.11
C LEU A 44 -21.01 7.25 6.78
N ALA A 45 -21.30 7.70 5.55
CA ALA A 45 -22.67 7.96 5.11
C ALA A 45 -23.53 6.69 5.16
N TYR A 46 -22.98 5.54 4.79
CA TYR A 46 -23.67 4.26 4.87
C TYR A 46 -24.03 3.88 6.32
N ASP A 47 -23.10 4.04 7.27
CA ASP A 47 -23.33 3.70 8.68
C ASP A 47 -24.34 4.65 9.34
N LEU A 48 -24.40 5.93 8.92
CA LEU A 48 -25.39 6.90 9.41
C LEU A 48 -26.79 6.71 8.82
N LEU A 49 -26.89 6.35 7.53
CA LEU A 49 -28.18 6.30 6.82
C LEU A 49 -28.87 4.93 6.90
N VAL A 50 -28.14 3.85 7.25
CA VAL A 50 -28.67 2.48 7.28
C VAL A 50 -28.56 1.89 8.71
N PRO A 51 -29.52 2.20 9.60
CA PRO A 51 -29.48 1.77 11.00
C PRO A 51 -29.65 0.26 11.20
N ASP A 52 -30.22 -0.46 10.23
CA ASP A 52 -30.54 -1.89 10.37
C ASP A 52 -29.35 -2.84 10.13
N ASN A 53 -28.13 -2.33 9.91
CA ASN A 53 -26.91 -3.12 9.58
C ASN A 53 -27.04 -4.06 8.36
N LYS A 54 -28.17 -4.05 7.65
CA LYS A 54 -28.40 -4.85 6.45
C LYS A 54 -27.42 -4.38 5.38
N GLY A 55 -26.44 -5.21 5.04
CA GLY A 55 -25.46 -4.95 3.99
C GLY A 55 -24.07 -4.47 4.45
N LYS A 56 -23.73 -4.53 5.75
CA LYS A 56 -22.36 -4.26 6.23
C LYS A 56 -21.28 -5.08 5.52
N MET A 57 -21.61 -6.29 5.07
CA MET A 57 -20.71 -7.13 4.28
C MET A 57 -20.37 -6.50 2.92
N PHE A 58 -21.32 -5.83 2.25
CA PHE A 58 -21.09 -5.20 0.96
C PHE A 58 -20.18 -3.98 1.07
N ILE A 59 -20.36 -3.14 2.10
CA ILE A 59 -19.46 -2.00 2.31
C ILE A 59 -18.05 -2.46 2.71
N GLY A 60 -17.94 -3.54 3.49
CA GLY A 60 -16.66 -4.15 3.85
C GLY A 60 -15.93 -4.73 2.63
N LEU A 61 -16.67 -5.40 1.73
CA LEU A 61 -16.12 -5.89 0.48
C LEU A 61 -15.68 -4.75 -0.45
N PHE A 62 -16.50 -3.69 -0.56
CA PHE A 62 -16.16 -2.48 -1.33
C PHE A 62 -14.86 -1.85 -0.82
N MET A 63 -14.73 -1.66 0.49
CA MET A 63 -13.52 -1.14 1.14
C MET A 63 -12.29 -2.02 0.90
N ALA A 64 -12.45 -3.34 0.97
CA ALA A 64 -11.36 -4.27 0.73
C ALA A 64 -10.89 -4.19 -0.74
N VAL A 65 -11.81 -4.19 -1.70
CA VAL A 65 -11.49 -4.08 -3.13
C VAL A 65 -10.84 -2.74 -3.44
N ALA A 66 -11.40 -1.63 -2.95
CA ALA A 66 -10.83 -0.30 -3.14
C ALA A 66 -9.42 -0.18 -2.54
N SER A 67 -9.17 -0.83 -1.40
CA SER A 67 -7.82 -0.91 -0.82
C SER A 67 -6.83 -1.66 -1.71
N VAL A 68 -7.22 -2.79 -2.31
CA VAL A 68 -6.38 -3.53 -3.26
C VAL A 68 -6.07 -2.69 -4.50
N VAL A 69 -7.07 -2.00 -5.06
CA VAL A 69 -6.89 -1.11 -6.21
C VAL A 69 -5.89 0.01 -5.91
N LYS A 70 -6.00 0.64 -4.72
CA LYS A 70 -5.05 1.67 -4.29
C LYS A 70 -3.63 1.13 -4.19
N VAL A 71 -3.44 -0.06 -3.60
CA VAL A 71 -2.12 -0.68 -3.50
C VAL A 71 -1.53 -0.92 -4.90
N TRP A 72 -2.33 -1.43 -5.84
CA TRP A 72 -1.87 -1.63 -7.22
C TRP A 72 -1.47 -0.31 -7.90
N TYR A 73 -2.27 0.75 -7.72
CA TYR A 73 -1.97 2.08 -8.24
C TYR A 73 -0.70 2.69 -7.63
N ILE A 74 -0.52 2.57 -6.30
CA ILE A 74 0.68 3.03 -5.58
C ILE A 74 1.93 2.31 -6.10
N MET A 75 1.87 0.99 -6.26
CA MET A 75 3.01 0.22 -6.80
C MET A 75 3.35 0.64 -8.23
N GLY A 76 2.35 0.91 -9.08
CA GLY A 76 2.59 1.36 -10.44
C GLY A 76 3.32 2.72 -10.51
N VAL A 77 2.91 3.68 -9.68
CA VAL A 77 3.34 5.08 -9.79
C VAL A 77 4.48 5.44 -8.84
N PHE A 78 4.40 5.13 -7.54
CA PHE A 78 5.44 5.51 -6.58
C PHE A 78 6.65 4.59 -6.59
N MET A 79 6.44 3.30 -6.89
CA MET A 79 7.57 2.37 -7.03
C MET A 79 8.12 2.35 -8.46
N HIS A 80 7.60 3.20 -9.36
CA HIS A 80 7.92 3.26 -10.79
C HIS A 80 7.80 1.91 -11.52
N LEU A 81 7.19 0.90 -10.89
CA LEU A 81 7.16 -0.47 -11.41
C LEU A 81 6.34 -0.61 -12.69
N GLY A 82 5.51 0.39 -13.03
CA GLY A 82 4.67 0.40 -14.22
C GLY A 82 5.46 0.21 -15.52
N HIS A 83 6.56 0.93 -15.68
CA HIS A 83 7.36 0.94 -16.92
C HIS A 83 8.62 0.06 -16.87
N GLU A 84 8.90 -0.54 -15.70
CA GLU A 84 10.09 -1.36 -15.49
C GLU A 84 9.92 -2.81 -15.97
N THR A 85 11.08 -3.48 -16.09
CA THR A 85 11.17 -4.88 -16.50
C THR A 85 10.38 -5.82 -15.57
N LYS A 86 9.82 -6.88 -16.14
CA LYS A 86 9.03 -7.88 -15.38
C LYS A 86 9.84 -8.54 -14.26
N ALA A 87 11.15 -8.69 -14.44
CA ALA A 87 12.05 -9.24 -13.43
C ALA A 87 12.11 -8.35 -12.18
N PHE A 88 12.20 -7.02 -12.36
CA PHE A 88 12.24 -6.06 -11.24
C PHE A 88 10.91 -5.98 -10.50
N LYS A 89 9.78 -6.09 -11.20
CA LYS A 89 8.46 -6.24 -10.56
C LYS A 89 8.39 -7.49 -9.68
N MET A 90 8.92 -8.61 -10.14
CA MET A 90 8.86 -9.88 -9.44
C MET A 90 9.67 -9.86 -8.13
N THR A 91 10.81 -9.18 -8.08
CA THR A 91 11.63 -9.09 -6.86
C THR A 91 10.98 -8.28 -5.75
N VAL A 92 10.13 -7.31 -6.08
CA VAL A 92 9.35 -6.54 -5.10
C VAL A 92 8.05 -7.26 -4.72
N LEU A 93 7.38 -7.91 -5.68
CA LEU A 93 6.13 -8.63 -5.43
C LEU A 93 6.33 -9.91 -4.61
N MET A 94 7.42 -10.66 -4.84
CA MET A 94 7.69 -11.92 -4.16
C MET A 94 7.77 -11.79 -2.62
N PRO A 95 8.55 -10.86 -2.03
CA PRO A 95 8.57 -10.66 -0.58
C PRO A 95 7.22 -10.16 -0.03
N PHE A 96 6.46 -9.39 -0.80
CA PHE A 96 5.13 -8.91 -0.40
C PHE A 96 4.10 -10.06 -0.33
N LEU A 97 4.14 -10.98 -1.29
CA LEU A 97 3.34 -12.21 -1.29
C LEU A 97 3.71 -13.13 -0.12
N LEU A 98 5.00 -13.27 0.18
CA LEU A 98 5.47 -14.04 1.32
C LEU A 98 4.97 -13.44 2.63
N LEU A 99 4.95 -12.10 2.75
CA LEU A 99 4.38 -11.41 3.92
C LEU A 99 2.89 -11.72 4.11
N ILE A 100 2.07 -11.63 3.05
CA ILE A 100 0.63 -11.96 3.11
C ILE A 100 0.44 -13.42 3.53
N TRP A 101 1.19 -14.34 2.93
CA TRP A 101 1.17 -15.75 3.29
C TRP A 101 1.56 -15.97 4.76
N ALA A 102 2.60 -15.30 5.24
CA ALA A 102 3.06 -15.39 6.63
C ALA A 102 2.02 -14.87 7.63
N ILE A 103 1.32 -13.77 7.32
CA ILE A 103 0.22 -13.27 8.15
C ILE A 103 -0.88 -14.33 8.29
N ILE A 104 -1.27 -14.97 7.19
CA ILE A 104 -2.29 -16.02 7.20
C ILE A 104 -1.80 -17.23 8.01
N ALA A 105 -0.58 -17.69 7.76
CA ALA A 105 0.02 -18.83 8.46
C ALA A 105 0.10 -18.60 9.97
N PHE A 106 0.61 -17.44 10.41
CA PHE A 106 0.72 -17.11 11.82
C PHE A 106 -0.63 -16.90 12.50
N THR A 107 -1.64 -16.41 11.78
CA THR A 107 -3.00 -16.27 12.34
C THR A 107 -3.62 -17.65 12.59
N VAL A 108 -3.49 -18.57 11.64
CA VAL A 108 -4.01 -19.95 11.78
C VAL A 108 -3.26 -20.72 12.87
N GLU A 109 -1.92 -20.64 12.86
CA GLU A 109 -1.08 -21.31 13.86
C GLU A 109 -1.36 -20.74 15.26
N GLY A 110 -1.48 -19.42 15.39
CA GLY A 110 -1.80 -18.76 16.66
C GLY A 110 -3.17 -19.15 17.22
N ALA A 111 -4.19 -19.27 16.37
CA ALA A 111 -5.52 -19.74 16.79
C ALA A 111 -5.47 -21.20 17.28
N THR A 112 -4.74 -22.05 16.56
CA THR A 112 -4.56 -23.46 16.89
C THR A 112 -3.80 -23.63 18.21
N TRP A 113 -2.72 -22.87 18.42
CA TRP A 113 -1.96 -22.86 19.68
C TRP A 113 -2.83 -22.50 20.89
N ASN A 114 -3.67 -21.46 20.77
CA ASN A 114 -4.54 -21.05 21.86
C ASN A 114 -5.57 -22.14 22.21
N HIS A 115 -6.09 -22.84 21.20
CA HIS A 115 -7.01 -23.96 21.40
C HIS A 115 -6.35 -25.10 22.19
N TYR A 116 -5.14 -25.51 21.82
CA TYR A 116 -4.42 -26.55 22.55
C TYR A 116 -4.03 -26.15 23.97
N ARG A 117 -3.63 -24.88 24.17
CA ARG A 117 -3.33 -24.36 25.51
C ARG A 117 -4.56 -24.41 26.43
N HIS A 118 -5.73 -24.06 25.90
CA HIS A 118 -6.97 -24.15 26.66
C HIS A 118 -7.30 -25.61 27.03
N LEU A 119 -7.19 -26.55 26.09
CA LEU A 119 -7.41 -27.96 26.36
C LEU A 119 -6.48 -28.50 27.45
N LEU A 120 -5.19 -28.18 27.39
CA LEU A 120 -4.20 -28.60 28.38
C LEU A 120 -4.43 -28.01 29.77
N ASN A 121 -4.99 -26.80 29.87
CA ASN A 121 -5.33 -26.18 31.16
C ASN A 121 -6.61 -26.74 31.82
N VAL A 122 -7.40 -27.52 31.07
CA VAL A 122 -8.65 -28.15 31.55
C VAL A 122 -8.38 -29.53 32.14
N PHE A 123 -7.25 -30.16 31.79
CA PHE A 123 -6.75 -31.40 32.40
C PHE A 123 -5.76 -31.09 33.53
#